data_AF-A0A7C7UWT5-F1
#
_entry.id   AF-A0A7C7UWT5-F1
#
_cell.length_a   1.000
_cell.length_b   1.000
_cell.length_c   1.000
_cell.angle_alpha   90.00
_cell.angle_beta   90.00
_cell.angle_gamma   90.00
#
_symmetry.space_group_name_H-M   'P 1'
#
loop_
_entity.id
_entity.type
_entity.pdbx_description
1 polymer ?
#
loop_
_entity_poly.entity_id
_entity_poly.type
_entity_poly.pdbx_seq_one_letter_code
_entity_poly.pdbx_strand_id
1 'polypeptide(L)'
;LMDPGLADWIAQNGAFPSTMVDRIVPALKPENIPELAAKSGVTDRAPVLHEPFRQWVIEDWFVAGERPDYAAVGADLVRDVRPFEDMKLRCLNGTHSALAYLGYLAGHQTIFDTISDPAFAAYCRRLWQSEITPGLEAPEGVDLTEYTGHLFQRYANPAIRHLTYQIAMDGSQKLPQRILATISENLKAGRDSSGLILAVAAWMRYVGATDENGLPIKVQDPLAARLKTLSDKAGSVTEKVGAMLALREVFPAGLAKNPDFQKAVIASYADLARRGARACVLEYGS
;
A
#
# COMPACT_ATOMS: atom_id res chain seq x y z
N LEU A 1 36.85 -4.68 -9.48
CA LEU A 1 37.05 -3.89 -10.71
C LEU A 1 35.91 -4.29 -11.66
N MET A 2 34.94 -3.41 -11.91
CA MET A 2 33.99 -3.61 -13.00
C MET A 2 34.62 -3.06 -14.28
N ASP A 3 34.54 -3.81 -15.37
CA ASP A 3 34.96 -3.36 -16.71
C ASP A 3 33.97 -2.28 -17.21
N PRO A 4 34.41 -1.04 -17.48
CA PRO A 4 33.54 0.00 -18.03
C PRO A 4 32.87 -0.40 -19.35
N GLY A 5 33.55 -1.17 -20.22
CA GLY A 5 33.01 -1.59 -21.51
C GLY A 5 31.83 -2.56 -21.38
N LEU A 6 31.74 -3.28 -20.26
CA LEU A 6 30.62 -4.17 -19.99
C LEU A 6 29.32 -3.40 -19.75
N ALA A 7 29.37 -2.24 -19.09
CA ALA A 7 28.18 -1.43 -18.83
C ALA A 7 27.59 -0.90 -20.15
N ASP A 8 28.44 -0.41 -21.06
CA ASP A 8 28.02 0.07 -22.38
C ASP A 8 27.42 -1.07 -23.22
N TRP A 9 28.04 -2.25 -23.18
CA TRP A 9 27.52 -3.43 -23.87
C TRP A 9 26.14 -3.82 -23.32
N ILE A 10 25.96 -3.85 -22.00
CA ILE A 10 24.66 -4.15 -21.38
C ILE A 10 23.61 -3.11 -21.77
N ALA A 11 23.95 -1.82 -21.76
CA ALA A 11 23.03 -0.75 -22.14
C ALA A 11 22.59 -0.84 -23.61
N GLN A 12 23.47 -1.31 -24.50
CA GLN A 12 23.19 -1.44 -25.93
C GLN A 12 22.46 -2.74 -26.30
N ASN A 13 22.68 -3.82 -25.55
CA ASN A 13 22.21 -5.16 -25.92
C ASN A 13 21.12 -5.72 -24.99
N GLY A 14 21.02 -5.21 -23.77
CA GLY A 14 20.03 -5.64 -22.79
C GLY A 14 18.66 -5.03 -23.06
N ALA A 15 17.61 -5.79 -22.73
CA ALA A 15 16.25 -5.29 -22.61
C ALA A 15 15.79 -5.43 -21.16
N PHE A 16 15.23 -4.37 -20.60
CA PHE A 16 14.80 -4.30 -19.20
C PHE A 16 13.34 -3.83 -19.13
N PRO A 17 12.39 -4.63 -19.65
CA PRO A 17 10.98 -4.24 -19.68
C PRO A 17 10.43 -4.11 -18.26
N SER A 18 9.71 -3.03 -18.01
CA SER A 18 8.95 -2.84 -16.78
C SER A 18 7.66 -3.67 -16.82
N THR A 19 7.12 -4.02 -15.64
CA THR A 19 5.90 -4.82 -15.54
C THR A 19 5.03 -4.40 -14.37
N MET A 20 3.71 -4.38 -14.59
CA MET A 20 2.73 -4.33 -13.51
C MET A 20 2.24 -5.74 -13.21
N VAL A 21 2.42 -6.18 -11.97
CA VAL A 21 1.96 -7.50 -11.48
C VAL A 21 0.91 -7.33 -10.38
N ASP A 22 -0.20 -8.04 -10.52
CA ASP A 22 -1.28 -8.01 -9.54
C ASP A 22 -1.96 -9.35 -9.32
N ARG A 23 -1.82 -9.84 -8.08
CA ARG A 23 -2.53 -10.97 -7.50
C ARG A 23 -2.31 -10.96 -5.99
N ILE A 24 -3.39 -11.01 -5.21
CA ILE A 24 -3.29 -11.13 -3.76
C ILE A 24 -2.92 -12.57 -3.41
N VAL A 25 -1.78 -12.72 -2.75
CA VAL A 25 -1.21 -13.98 -2.29
C VAL A 25 -0.88 -13.85 -0.80
N PRO A 26 -1.79 -14.26 0.11
CA PRO A 26 -1.51 -14.24 1.55
C PRO A 26 -0.33 -15.14 1.90
N ALA A 27 0.37 -14.85 3.01
CA ALA A 27 1.39 -15.75 3.51
C ALA A 27 0.74 -17.05 4.00
N LEU A 28 1.25 -18.20 3.52
CA LEU A 28 0.82 -19.51 3.98
C LEU A 28 1.33 -19.76 5.42
N LYS A 29 0.48 -20.27 6.30
CA LYS A 29 0.91 -20.79 7.60
C LYS A 29 1.08 -22.32 7.52
N PRO A 30 1.99 -22.92 8.32
CA PRO A 30 2.12 -24.38 8.40
C PRO A 30 0.79 -25.09 8.71
N GLU A 31 -0.07 -24.43 9.48
CA GLU A 31 -1.42 -24.88 9.84
C GLU A 31 -2.37 -25.05 8.64
N ASN A 32 -2.11 -24.37 7.51
CA ASN A 32 -2.95 -24.48 6.32
C ASN A 32 -2.67 -25.75 5.51
N ILE A 33 -1.49 -26.36 5.64
CA ILE A 33 -1.11 -27.53 4.83
C ILE A 33 -2.07 -28.72 5.04
N PRO A 34 -2.42 -29.12 6.28
CA PRO A 34 -3.39 -30.19 6.49
C PRO A 34 -4.78 -29.88 5.90
N GLU A 35 -5.24 -28.63 6.00
CA GLU A 35 -6.52 -28.21 5.43
C GLU A 35 -6.52 -28.32 3.89
N LEU A 36 -5.42 -27.92 3.25
CA LEU A 36 -5.27 -28.00 1.79
C LEU A 36 -5.11 -29.44 1.31
N ALA A 37 -4.38 -30.27 2.06
CA ALA A 37 -4.28 -31.70 1.77
C ALA A 37 -5.65 -32.38 1.84
N ALA A 38 -6.46 -32.04 2.85
CA ALA A 38 -7.82 -32.56 2.98
C ALA A 38 -8.74 -32.14 1.82
N LYS A 39 -8.59 -30.92 1.27
CA LYS A 39 -9.39 -30.42 0.14
C LYS A 39 -8.94 -30.97 -1.22
N SER A 40 -7.63 -31.09 -1.43
CA SER A 40 -7.05 -31.48 -2.72
C SER A 40 -6.81 -32.99 -2.87
N GLY A 41 -6.78 -33.73 -1.76
CA GLY A 41 -6.38 -35.14 -1.73
C GLY A 41 -4.86 -35.36 -1.84
N VAL A 42 -4.06 -34.28 -1.90
CA VAL A 42 -2.61 -34.34 -2.10
C VAL A 42 -1.90 -33.52 -1.02
N THR A 43 -0.92 -34.13 -0.36
CA THR A 43 -0.02 -33.40 0.55
C THR A 43 1.04 -32.64 -0.26
N ASP A 44 0.70 -31.43 -0.66
CA ASP A 44 1.66 -30.48 -1.20
C ASP A 44 2.45 -29.81 -0.06
N ARG A 45 3.79 -29.81 -0.17
CA ARG A 45 4.70 -29.19 0.81
C ARG A 45 5.00 -27.72 0.50
N ALA A 46 4.60 -27.23 -0.67
CA ALA A 46 4.81 -25.85 -1.09
C ALA A 46 3.55 -25.24 -1.75
N PRO A 47 2.35 -25.36 -1.15
CA PRO A 47 1.16 -24.82 -1.78
C PRO A 47 1.14 -23.29 -1.70
N VAL A 48 0.56 -22.65 -2.72
CA VAL A 48 0.37 -21.20 -2.76
C VAL A 48 -1.12 -20.90 -2.83
N LEU A 49 -1.62 -20.18 -1.82
CA LEU A 49 -2.98 -19.67 -1.78
C LEU A 49 -3.04 -18.28 -2.37
N HIS A 50 -4.03 -18.04 -3.22
CA HIS A 50 -4.20 -16.76 -3.90
C HIS A 50 -5.65 -16.54 -4.29
N GLU A 51 -5.99 -15.28 -4.59
CA GLU A 51 -7.29 -14.97 -5.18
C GLU A 51 -7.41 -15.48 -6.63
N PRO A 52 -8.62 -15.62 -7.19
CA PRO A 52 -8.81 -15.98 -8.59
C PRO A 52 -8.28 -14.92 -9.57
N PHE A 53 -8.43 -13.64 -9.22
CA PHE A 53 -7.96 -12.51 -10.05
C PHE A 53 -6.44 -12.60 -10.27
N ARG A 54 -6.02 -12.29 -11.50
CA ARG A 54 -4.61 -12.14 -11.88
C ARG A 54 -4.53 -11.12 -13.01
N GLN A 55 -3.53 -10.25 -12.95
CA GLN A 55 -3.19 -9.35 -14.05
C GLN A 55 -1.68 -9.24 -14.17
N TRP A 56 -1.21 -9.24 -15.42
CA TRP A 56 0.19 -9.02 -15.74
C TRP A 56 0.27 -8.15 -16.99
N VAL A 57 0.79 -6.94 -16.83
CA VAL A 57 1.05 -6.01 -17.92
C VAL A 57 2.56 -5.94 -18.11
N ILE A 58 3.01 -6.10 -19.35
CA ILE A 58 4.43 -6.26 -19.71
C ILE A 58 4.75 -5.27 -20.83
N GLU A 59 5.81 -4.49 -20.67
CA GLU A 59 6.36 -3.74 -21.80
C GLU A 59 6.86 -4.73 -22.86
N ASP A 60 6.39 -4.60 -24.10
CA ASP A 60 6.78 -5.46 -25.22
C ASP A 60 8.17 -5.08 -25.75
N TRP A 61 9.18 -5.24 -24.89
CA TRP A 61 10.58 -4.92 -25.14
C TRP A 61 11.47 -6.07 -24.67
N PHE A 62 11.80 -6.96 -25.59
CA PHE A 62 12.63 -8.14 -25.36
C PHE A 62 13.79 -8.17 -26.35
N VAL A 63 14.92 -8.74 -25.94
CA VAL A 63 16.09 -8.92 -26.82
C VAL A 63 15.65 -9.72 -28.04
N ALA A 64 15.89 -9.16 -29.24
CA ALA A 64 15.44 -9.73 -30.51
C ALA A 64 13.92 -10.02 -30.62
N GLY A 65 13.09 -9.46 -29.73
CA GLY A 65 11.67 -9.78 -29.63
C GLY A 65 11.38 -11.18 -29.11
N GLU A 66 12.38 -11.88 -28.56
CA GLU A 66 12.24 -13.25 -28.09
C GLU A 66 11.58 -13.29 -26.71
N ARG A 67 10.34 -13.79 -26.68
CA ARG A 67 9.57 -14.05 -25.46
C ARG A 67 8.53 -15.14 -25.69
N PRO A 68 8.04 -15.79 -24.62
CA PRO A 68 6.82 -16.58 -24.70
C PRO A 68 5.63 -15.75 -25.23
N ASP A 69 4.64 -16.45 -25.76
CA ASP A 69 3.35 -15.84 -26.09
C ASP A 69 2.52 -15.61 -24.83
N TYR A 70 2.91 -14.58 -24.05
CA TYR A 70 2.21 -14.20 -22.83
C TYR A 70 0.77 -13.72 -23.09
N ALA A 71 0.51 -13.14 -24.27
CA ALA A 71 -0.82 -12.70 -24.66
C ALA A 71 -1.79 -13.89 -24.80
N ALA A 72 -1.33 -15.04 -25.30
CA ALA A 72 -2.14 -16.26 -25.37
C ALA A 72 -2.61 -16.79 -24.00
N VAL A 73 -1.98 -16.38 -22.90
CA VAL A 73 -2.38 -16.75 -21.53
C VAL A 73 -2.98 -15.57 -20.74
N GLY A 74 -3.30 -14.47 -21.43
CA GLY A 74 -4.01 -13.31 -20.90
C GLY A 74 -3.15 -12.26 -20.20
N ALA A 75 -1.87 -12.14 -20.56
CA ALA A 75 -1.07 -10.96 -20.19
C ALA A 75 -1.26 -9.85 -21.22
N ASP A 76 -1.21 -8.60 -20.77
CA ASP A 76 -1.30 -7.42 -21.62
C ASP A 76 0.10 -6.97 -22.05
N LEU A 77 0.36 -6.98 -23.35
CA LEU A 77 1.61 -6.52 -23.95
C LEU A 77 1.42 -5.09 -24.41
N VAL A 78 2.12 -4.16 -23.76
CA VAL A 78 1.94 -2.71 -23.96
C VAL A 78 3.26 -2.05 -24.31
N ARG A 79 3.18 -0.81 -24.81
CA ARG A 79 4.38 0.00 -25.06
C ARG A 79 4.92 0.66 -23.79
N ASP A 80 4.03 1.00 -22.86
CA ASP A 80 4.35 1.74 -21.65
C ASP A 80 3.48 1.24 -20.51
N VAL A 81 4.12 0.71 -19.46
CA VAL A 81 3.41 0.13 -18.32
C VAL A 81 3.09 1.15 -17.23
N ARG A 82 3.69 2.34 -17.27
CA ARG A 82 3.63 3.33 -16.18
C ARG A 82 2.18 3.68 -15.76
N PRO A 83 1.22 3.91 -16.67
CA PRO A 83 -0.16 4.19 -16.27
C PRO A 83 -0.79 3.04 -15.46
N PHE A 84 -0.49 1.79 -15.83
CA PHE A 84 -0.99 0.60 -15.13
C PHE A 84 -0.33 0.45 -13.75
N GLU A 85 0.98 0.69 -13.67
CA GLU A 85 1.71 0.69 -12.40
C GLU A 85 1.19 1.77 -11.45
N ASP A 86 1.05 3.02 -11.92
CA ASP A 86 0.53 4.12 -11.11
C ASP A 86 -0.89 3.84 -10.63
N MET A 87 -1.77 3.40 -11.52
CA MET A 87 -3.13 3.01 -11.18
C MET A 87 -3.15 1.95 -10.07
N LYS A 88 -2.44 0.84 -10.25
CA LYS A 88 -2.45 -0.27 -9.28
C LYS A 88 -1.73 0.13 -7.98
N LEU A 89 -0.60 0.82 -8.07
CA LEU A 89 0.18 1.21 -6.91
C LEU A 89 -0.59 2.17 -6.00
N ARG A 90 -1.39 3.07 -6.58
CA ARG A 90 -2.15 4.05 -5.79
C ARG A 90 -3.53 3.52 -5.40
N CYS A 91 -4.30 2.98 -6.33
CA CYS A 91 -5.64 2.46 -6.04
C CYS A 91 -5.60 1.18 -5.20
N LEU A 92 -4.77 0.20 -5.53
CA LEU A 92 -4.69 -1.03 -4.74
C LEU A 92 -3.69 -0.86 -3.61
N ASN A 93 -2.42 -0.56 -3.89
CA ASN A 93 -1.41 -0.61 -2.84
C ASN A 93 -1.52 0.53 -1.83
N GLY A 94 -1.89 1.75 -2.26
CA GLY A 94 -2.17 2.89 -1.39
C GLY A 94 -3.31 2.63 -0.42
N THR A 95 -4.47 2.18 -0.92
CA THR A 95 -5.62 1.89 -0.05
C THR A 95 -5.41 0.67 0.83
N HIS A 96 -4.72 -0.38 0.35
CA HIS A 96 -4.31 -1.50 1.20
C HIS A 96 -3.48 -1.04 2.40
N SER A 97 -2.51 -0.16 2.18
CA SER A 97 -1.67 0.39 3.26
C SER A 97 -2.51 1.24 4.23
N ALA A 98 -3.40 2.09 3.72
CA ALA A 98 -4.30 2.88 4.56
C ALA A 98 -5.20 2.01 5.45
N LEU A 99 -5.88 1.03 4.85
CA LEU A 99 -6.74 0.07 5.56
C LEU A 99 -5.93 -0.79 6.54
N ALA A 100 -4.69 -1.16 6.20
CA ALA A 100 -3.86 -1.97 7.08
C ALA A 100 -3.51 -1.24 8.39
N TYR A 101 -3.04 0.02 8.32
CA TYR A 101 -2.67 0.75 9.54
C TYR A 101 -3.89 1.13 10.38
N LEU A 102 -4.90 1.74 9.75
CA LEU A 102 -6.12 2.15 10.45
C LEU A 102 -6.89 0.94 10.96
N GLY A 103 -6.98 -0.12 10.15
CA GLY A 103 -7.69 -1.34 10.49
C GLY A 103 -7.02 -2.09 11.63
N TYR A 104 -5.70 -2.25 11.60
CA TYR A 104 -4.97 -2.88 12.69
C TYR A 104 -5.17 -2.13 14.01
N LEU A 105 -5.05 -0.79 13.99
CA LEU A 105 -5.27 0.03 15.18
C LEU A 105 -6.70 -0.07 15.72
N ALA A 106 -7.69 -0.19 14.83
CA ALA A 106 -9.10 -0.43 15.19
C ALA A 106 -9.41 -1.88 15.60
N GLY A 107 -8.43 -2.78 15.62
CA GLY A 107 -8.60 -4.18 16.01
C GLY A 107 -9.05 -5.14 14.89
N HIS A 108 -9.09 -4.68 13.63
CA HIS A 108 -9.39 -5.54 12.48
C HIS A 108 -8.17 -6.37 12.09
N GLN A 109 -8.35 -7.70 12.03
CA GLN A 109 -7.24 -8.63 11.78
C GLN A 109 -6.93 -8.77 10.29
N THR A 110 -7.95 -8.68 9.44
CA THR A 110 -7.84 -8.88 7.99
C THR A 110 -8.41 -7.70 7.21
N ILE A 111 -8.03 -7.58 5.93
CA ILE A 111 -8.65 -6.60 5.03
C ILE A 111 -10.15 -6.85 4.86
N PHE A 112 -10.57 -8.11 4.83
CA PHE A 112 -11.98 -8.47 4.85
C PHE A 112 -12.70 -7.88 6.08
N ASP A 113 -12.11 -7.98 7.28
CA ASP A 113 -12.68 -7.39 8.50
C ASP A 113 -12.80 -5.87 8.38
N THR A 114 -11.80 -5.20 7.77
CA THR A 114 -11.87 -3.74 7.54
C THR A 114 -13.01 -3.37 6.62
N ILE A 115 -13.11 -3.97 5.42
CA ILE A 115 -14.17 -3.58 4.47
C ILE A 115 -15.57 -3.99 4.94
N SER A 116 -15.66 -4.88 5.94
CA SER A 116 -16.92 -5.34 6.52
C SER A 116 -17.46 -4.33 7.52
N ASP A 117 -16.60 -3.45 8.04
CA ASP A 117 -17.03 -2.29 8.80
C ASP A 117 -17.50 -1.18 7.85
N PRO A 118 -18.76 -0.70 7.95
CA PRO A 118 -19.29 0.34 7.09
C PRO A 118 -18.46 1.63 7.08
N ALA A 119 -17.81 1.98 8.20
CA ALA A 119 -16.97 3.18 8.28
C ALA A 119 -15.74 3.06 7.37
N PHE A 120 -15.05 1.93 7.42
CA PHE A 120 -13.87 1.65 6.60
C PHE A 120 -14.23 1.44 5.13
N ALA A 121 -15.39 0.83 4.84
CA ALA A 121 -15.91 0.72 3.48
C ALA A 121 -16.16 2.10 2.86
N ALA A 122 -16.80 3.01 3.61
CA ALA A 122 -17.05 4.39 3.16
C ALA A 122 -15.74 5.16 2.98
N TYR A 123 -14.82 5.06 3.95
CA TYR A 123 -13.48 5.63 3.86
C TYR A 123 -12.74 5.19 2.59
N CYS A 124 -12.72 3.89 2.28
CA CYS A 124 -12.02 3.34 1.12
C CYS A 124 -12.58 3.89 -0.20
N ARG A 125 -13.91 3.88 -0.36
CA ARG A 125 -14.58 4.41 -1.55
C ARG A 125 -14.33 5.91 -1.72
N ARG A 126 -14.45 6.69 -0.64
CA ARG A 126 -14.20 8.14 -0.67
C ARG A 126 -12.74 8.44 -1.01
N LEU A 127 -11.79 7.66 -0.49
CA LEU A 127 -10.37 7.80 -0.79
C LEU A 127 -10.09 7.61 -2.28
N TRP A 128 -10.67 6.57 -2.91
CA TRP A 128 -10.57 6.39 -4.36
C TRP A 128 -11.17 7.56 -5.14
N GLN A 129 -12.41 7.92 -4.82
CA GLN A 129 -13.17 8.92 -5.58
C GLN A 129 -12.60 10.34 -5.43
N SER A 130 -12.17 10.72 -4.23
CA SER A 130 -11.88 12.11 -3.89
C SER A 130 -10.38 12.44 -3.94
N GLU A 131 -9.52 11.46 -3.66
CA GLU A 131 -8.09 11.72 -3.45
C GLU A 131 -7.17 10.97 -4.42
N ILE A 132 -7.55 9.77 -4.88
CA ILE A 132 -6.65 8.95 -5.71
C ILE A 132 -6.96 9.09 -7.20
N THR A 133 -8.18 8.70 -7.61
CA THR A 133 -8.54 8.66 -9.04
C THR A 133 -8.51 10.02 -9.75
N PRO A 134 -8.81 11.18 -9.11
CA PRO A 134 -8.72 12.47 -9.79
C PRO A 134 -7.29 12.89 -10.21
N GLY A 135 -6.27 12.25 -9.63
CA GLY A 135 -4.86 12.50 -9.96
C GLY A 135 -4.25 11.47 -10.90
N LEU A 136 -5.01 10.47 -11.34
CA LEU A 136 -4.51 9.37 -12.17
C LEU A 136 -4.81 9.59 -13.65
N GLU A 137 -3.85 9.21 -14.49
CA GLU A 137 -4.09 8.96 -15.91
C GLU A 137 -4.57 7.51 -16.06
N ALA A 138 -5.80 7.33 -16.55
CA ALA A 138 -6.35 6.00 -16.78
C ALA A 138 -5.60 5.34 -17.95
N PRO A 139 -5.15 4.08 -17.81
CA PRO A 139 -4.65 3.33 -18.95
C PRO A 139 -5.71 3.22 -20.06
N GLU A 140 -5.26 3.06 -21.31
CA GLU A 140 -6.18 2.93 -22.45
C GLU A 140 -7.18 1.78 -22.21
N GLY A 141 -8.46 2.07 -22.41
CA GLY A 141 -9.54 1.11 -22.23
C GLY A 141 -9.93 0.80 -20.78
N VAL A 142 -9.35 1.49 -19.77
CA VAL A 142 -9.68 1.26 -18.36
C VAL A 142 -10.61 2.34 -17.81
N ASP A 143 -11.72 1.91 -17.20
CA ASP A 143 -12.56 2.76 -16.34
C ASP A 143 -12.09 2.64 -14.88
N LEU A 144 -11.64 3.75 -14.29
CA LEU A 144 -11.12 3.77 -12.90
C LEU A 144 -12.21 3.50 -11.85
N THR A 145 -13.47 3.83 -12.14
CA THR A 145 -14.61 3.54 -11.25
C THR A 145 -14.90 2.04 -11.25
N GLU A 146 -14.93 1.42 -12.43
CA GLU A 146 -15.09 -0.03 -12.56
C GLU A 146 -13.92 -0.76 -11.90
N TYR A 147 -12.68 -0.31 -12.16
CA TYR A 147 -11.48 -0.89 -11.57
C TYR A 147 -11.52 -0.86 -10.04
N THR A 148 -11.82 0.30 -9.43
CA THR A 148 -11.93 0.40 -7.96
C THR A 148 -13.11 -0.39 -7.40
N GLY A 149 -14.20 -0.55 -8.16
CA GLY A 149 -15.28 -1.47 -7.84
C GLY A 149 -14.81 -2.93 -7.76
N HIS A 150 -14.02 -3.38 -8.73
CA HIS A 150 -13.40 -4.72 -8.70
C HIS A 150 -12.42 -4.87 -7.53
N LEU A 151 -11.61 -3.85 -7.23
CA LEU A 151 -10.74 -3.85 -6.05
C LEU A 151 -11.54 -4.02 -4.75
N PHE A 152 -12.67 -3.33 -4.62
CA PHE A 152 -13.53 -3.46 -3.44
C PHE A 152 -14.06 -4.90 -3.29
N GLN A 153 -14.51 -5.52 -4.38
CA GLN A 153 -14.95 -6.92 -4.37
C GLN A 153 -13.82 -7.89 -3.98
N ARG A 154 -12.59 -7.63 -4.44
CA ARG A 154 -11.40 -8.41 -4.06
C ARG A 154 -11.09 -8.30 -2.57
N TYR A 155 -11.16 -7.09 -2.01
CA TYR A 155 -11.04 -6.89 -0.55
C TYR A 155 -12.16 -7.57 0.22
N ALA A 156 -13.34 -7.69 -0.37
CA ALA A 156 -14.50 -8.34 0.22
C ALA A 156 -14.56 -9.86 0.06
N ASN A 157 -13.48 -10.49 -0.37
CA ASN A 157 -13.40 -11.94 -0.48
C ASN A 157 -13.08 -12.60 0.89
N PRO A 158 -14.05 -13.28 1.55
CA PRO A 158 -13.82 -13.90 2.86
C PRO A 158 -12.88 -15.10 2.81
N ALA A 159 -12.65 -15.70 1.63
CA ALA A 159 -11.73 -16.82 1.46
C ALA A 159 -10.26 -16.38 1.51
N ILE A 160 -9.98 -15.08 1.36
CA ILE A 160 -8.64 -14.53 1.36
C ILE A 160 -8.35 -13.87 2.70
N ARG A 161 -7.66 -14.59 3.58
CA ARG A 161 -7.28 -14.10 4.91
C ARG A 161 -6.03 -13.22 4.86
N HIS A 162 -6.09 -12.09 4.16
CA HIS A 162 -4.96 -11.15 4.04
C HIS A 162 -4.88 -10.28 5.30
N LEU A 163 -3.87 -10.52 6.13
CA LEU A 163 -3.73 -9.88 7.44
C LEU A 163 -3.34 -8.40 7.32
N THR A 164 -4.01 -7.52 8.06
CA THR A 164 -3.64 -6.09 8.16
C THR A 164 -2.18 -5.94 8.61
N TYR A 165 -1.77 -6.74 9.60
CA TYR A 165 -0.40 -6.82 10.08
C TYR A 165 0.62 -7.16 8.98
N GLN A 166 0.31 -8.12 8.09
CA GLN A 166 1.21 -8.52 6.99
C GLN A 166 1.37 -7.38 5.97
N ILE A 167 0.29 -6.67 5.68
CA ILE A 167 0.32 -5.56 4.73
C ILE A 167 1.10 -4.36 5.30
N ALA A 168 0.95 -4.12 6.61
CA ALA A 168 1.59 -3.04 7.36
C ALA A 168 3.12 -3.17 7.47
N MET A 169 3.69 -4.36 7.23
CA MET A 169 5.14 -4.60 7.25
C MET A 169 5.88 -3.70 6.25
N ASP A 170 7.13 -3.35 6.51
CA ASP A 170 8.00 -2.54 5.64
C ASP A 170 7.34 -1.23 5.19
N GLY A 171 6.57 -0.60 6.09
CA GLY A 171 5.87 0.65 5.81
C GLY A 171 6.80 1.77 5.36
N SER A 172 8.00 1.86 5.94
CA SER A 172 9.02 2.85 5.53
C SER A 172 9.41 2.74 4.06
N GLN A 173 9.37 1.53 3.50
CA GLN A 173 9.70 1.24 2.10
C GLN A 173 8.50 1.37 1.17
N LYS A 174 7.28 1.44 1.70
CA LYS A 174 6.02 1.40 0.95
C LYS A 174 5.32 2.76 0.90
N LEU A 175 5.38 3.52 1.99
CA LEU A 175 4.70 4.81 2.14
C LEU A 175 5.04 5.82 1.02
N PRO A 176 6.32 5.99 0.62
CA PRO A 176 6.71 7.02 -0.35
C PRO A 176 5.94 6.93 -1.66
N GLN A 177 5.92 5.75 -2.26
CA GLN A 177 5.36 5.49 -3.58
C GLN A 177 3.86 5.14 -3.54
N ARG A 178 3.33 4.67 -2.40
CA ARG A 178 1.91 4.29 -2.29
C ARG A 178 0.99 5.43 -1.83
N ILE A 179 1.51 6.35 -1.03
CA ILE A 179 0.70 7.39 -0.37
C ILE A 179 1.30 8.78 -0.56
N LEU A 180 2.60 8.97 -0.26
CA LEU A 180 3.19 10.32 -0.22
C LEU A 180 3.29 10.98 -1.61
N ALA A 181 3.47 10.19 -2.67
CA ALA A 181 3.43 10.67 -4.05
C ALA A 181 2.08 11.32 -4.37
N THR A 182 0.97 10.61 -4.11
CA THR A 182 -0.40 11.12 -4.32
C THR A 182 -0.67 12.37 -3.49
N ILE A 183 -0.29 12.38 -2.20
CA ILE A 183 -0.44 13.58 -1.36
C ILE A 183 0.33 14.77 -1.96
N SER A 184 1.57 14.55 -2.40
CA SER A 184 2.40 15.62 -2.96
C SER A 184 1.78 16.22 -4.23
N GLU A 185 1.19 15.39 -5.09
CA GLU A 185 0.53 15.84 -6.31
C GLU A 185 -0.80 16.55 -6.03
N ASN A 186 -1.59 16.03 -5.09
CA ASN A 186 -2.84 16.65 -4.68
C ASN A 186 -2.61 18.03 -4.07
N LEU A 187 -1.64 18.17 -3.16
CA LEU A 187 -1.30 19.47 -2.58
C LEU A 187 -0.85 20.48 -3.64
N LYS A 188 -0.06 20.05 -4.63
CA LYS A 188 0.34 20.93 -5.76
C LYS A 188 -0.85 21.35 -6.61
N ALA A 189 -1.84 20.49 -6.76
CA ALA A 189 -3.05 20.73 -7.54
C ALA A 189 -4.21 21.34 -6.72
N GLY A 190 -4.01 21.63 -5.43
CA GLY A 190 -5.07 22.14 -4.54
C GLY A 190 -6.20 21.15 -4.28
N ARG A 191 -5.96 19.84 -4.42
CA ARG A 191 -6.92 18.77 -4.14
C ARG A 191 -6.82 18.28 -2.69
N ASP A 192 -7.91 17.71 -2.19
CA ASP A 192 -7.96 17.11 -0.86
C ASP A 192 -6.99 15.91 -0.75
N SER A 193 -6.50 15.69 0.46
CA SER A 193 -5.67 14.54 0.83
C SER A 193 -5.86 14.15 2.30
N SER A 194 -6.96 14.59 2.91
CA SER A 194 -7.21 14.43 4.34
C SER A 194 -7.27 12.96 4.77
N GLY A 195 -7.81 12.06 3.94
CA GLY A 195 -7.83 10.62 4.15
C GLY A 195 -6.46 9.99 4.03
N LEU A 196 -5.70 10.32 2.96
CA LEU A 196 -4.32 9.85 2.82
C LEU A 196 -3.41 10.37 3.95
N ILE A 197 -3.62 11.61 4.41
CA ILE A 197 -2.92 12.18 5.56
C ILE A 197 -3.29 11.44 6.86
N LEU A 198 -4.56 11.07 7.05
CA LEU A 198 -4.99 10.23 8.15
C LEU A 198 -4.28 8.86 8.13
N ALA A 199 -4.10 8.26 6.96
CA ALA A 199 -3.33 7.02 6.81
C ALA A 199 -1.84 7.19 7.17
N VAL A 200 -1.21 8.33 6.81
CA VAL A 200 0.17 8.65 7.24
C VAL A 200 0.25 8.78 8.76
N ALA A 201 -0.70 9.47 9.39
CA ALA A 201 -0.76 9.59 10.84
C ALA A 201 -0.98 8.22 11.52
N ALA A 202 -1.80 7.35 10.93
CA ALA A 202 -2.01 5.98 11.41
C ALA A 202 -0.74 5.14 11.31
N TRP A 203 0.03 5.25 10.22
CA TRP A 203 1.36 4.63 10.13
C TRP A 203 2.28 5.14 11.23
N MET A 204 2.37 6.46 11.46
CA MET A 204 3.18 7.05 12.52
C MET A 204 2.79 6.54 13.92
N ARG A 205 1.49 6.35 14.16
CA ARG A 205 0.97 5.77 15.41
C ARG A 205 1.35 4.30 15.54
N TYR A 206 1.13 3.51 14.49
CA TYR A 206 1.46 2.08 14.43
C TYR A 206 2.95 1.82 14.71
N VAL A 207 3.86 2.59 14.08
CA VAL A 207 5.31 2.43 14.28
C VAL A 207 5.79 2.95 15.64
N GLY A 208 4.92 3.62 16.40
CA GLY A 208 5.12 3.91 17.82
C GLY A 208 5.10 2.65 18.71
N ALA A 209 4.76 1.48 18.13
CA ALA A 209 4.84 0.16 18.74
C ALA A 209 3.90 -0.06 19.95
N THR A 210 2.80 0.69 20.03
CA THR A 210 1.74 0.52 21.05
C THR A 210 0.38 0.74 20.40
N ASP A 211 -0.55 -0.20 20.62
CA ASP A 211 -1.90 -0.14 20.06
C ASP A 211 -2.84 0.77 20.86
N GLU A 212 -4.12 0.79 20.48
CA GLU A 212 -5.13 1.62 21.15
C GLU A 212 -5.50 1.13 22.55
N ASN A 213 -5.17 -0.11 22.89
CA ASN A 213 -5.39 -0.72 24.21
C ASN A 213 -4.14 -0.65 25.11
N GLY A 214 -3.05 -0.04 24.64
CA GLY A 214 -1.78 0.03 25.37
C GLY A 214 -0.93 -1.23 25.27
N LEU A 215 -1.27 -2.18 24.40
CA LEU A 215 -0.50 -3.41 24.17
C LEU A 215 0.63 -3.19 23.16
N PRO A 216 1.74 -3.93 23.26
CA PRO A 216 2.87 -3.77 22.35
C PRO A 216 2.55 -4.27 20.95
N ILE A 217 2.94 -3.49 19.93
CA ILE A 217 2.91 -3.90 18.53
C ILE A 217 4.31 -4.36 18.12
N LYS A 218 4.43 -5.57 17.57
CA LYS A 218 5.68 -6.04 16.95
C LYS A 218 5.83 -5.45 15.55
N VAL A 219 6.37 -4.24 15.45
CA VAL A 219 6.57 -3.58 14.15
C VAL A 219 7.64 -4.34 13.35
N GLN A 220 7.28 -4.84 12.16
CA GLN A 220 8.22 -5.41 11.19
C GLN A 220 8.52 -4.36 10.12
N ASP A 221 9.67 -3.71 10.26
CA ASP A 221 10.13 -2.67 9.35
C ASP A 221 11.66 -2.55 9.48
N PRO A 222 12.42 -2.31 8.39
CA PRO A 222 13.86 -2.08 8.46
C PRO A 222 14.24 -0.92 9.39
N LEU A 223 13.37 0.08 9.54
CA LEU A 223 13.56 1.25 10.39
C LEU A 223 12.85 1.15 11.75
N ALA A 224 12.29 -0.02 12.12
CA ALA A 224 11.45 -0.18 13.32
C ALA A 224 12.09 0.36 14.60
N ALA A 225 13.35 0.00 14.87
CA ALA A 225 14.06 0.45 16.08
C ALA A 225 14.26 1.98 16.11
N ARG A 226 14.57 2.58 14.96
CA ARG A 226 14.76 4.03 14.81
C ARG A 226 13.43 4.77 14.97
N LEU A 227 12.37 4.28 14.33
CA LEU A 227 11.02 4.85 14.43
C LEU A 227 10.51 4.80 15.87
N LYS A 228 10.69 3.68 16.57
CA LYS A 228 10.34 3.56 17.98
C LYS A 228 11.13 4.54 18.84
N THR A 229 12.45 4.64 18.63
CA THR A 229 13.30 5.58 19.36
C THR A 229 12.85 7.04 19.17
N LEU A 230 12.48 7.43 17.95
CA LEU A 230 11.95 8.77 17.67
C LEU A 230 10.59 8.99 18.37
N SER A 231 9.74 7.96 18.39
CA SER A 231 8.46 7.99 19.10
C SER A 231 8.64 8.15 20.62
N ASP A 232 9.57 7.41 21.23
CA ASP A 232 9.76 7.38 22.68
C ASP A 232 10.45 8.65 23.21
N LYS A 233 11.32 9.29 22.42
CA LYS A 233 12.07 10.50 22.82
C LYS A 233 11.24 11.79 22.76
N ALA A 234 10.13 11.79 22.03
CA ALA A 234 9.29 12.97 21.86
C ALA A 234 8.40 13.20 23.09
N GLY A 235 8.38 14.42 23.62
CA GLY A 235 7.53 14.81 24.75
C GLY A 235 6.11 15.23 24.34
N SER A 236 5.88 15.44 23.04
CA SER A 236 4.59 15.86 22.48
C SER A 236 4.29 15.22 21.12
N VAL A 237 3.02 15.29 20.70
CA VAL A 237 2.59 14.85 19.36
C VAL A 237 3.34 15.60 18.25
N THR A 238 3.49 16.93 18.40
CA THR A 238 4.20 17.77 17.44
C THR A 238 5.66 17.35 17.27
N GLU A 239 6.38 17.12 18.37
CA GLU A 239 7.76 16.67 18.32
C GLU A 239 7.87 15.28 17.70
N LYS A 240 6.93 14.37 18.02
CA LYS A 240 6.91 13.00 17.50
C LYS A 240 6.72 12.99 15.99
N VAL A 241 5.69 13.68 15.50
CA VAL A 241 5.42 13.80 14.06
C VAL A 241 6.58 14.50 13.36
N GLY A 242 7.08 15.60 13.91
CA GLY A 242 8.22 16.33 13.35
C GLY A 242 9.48 15.46 13.22
N ALA A 243 9.79 14.66 14.25
CA ALA A 243 10.92 13.73 14.25
C ALA A 243 10.79 12.64 13.19
N MET A 244 9.59 12.08 12.97
CA MET A 244 9.35 11.10 11.92
C MET A 244 9.36 11.72 10.52
N LEU A 245 8.77 12.90 10.32
CA LEU A 245 8.82 13.66 9.06
C LEU A 245 10.26 14.06 8.66
N ALA A 246 11.19 14.08 9.61
CA ALA A 246 12.61 14.34 9.35
C ALA A 246 13.33 13.18 8.64
N LEU A 247 12.74 11.97 8.60
CA LEU A 247 13.34 10.80 7.95
C LEU A 247 13.30 10.93 6.43
N ARG A 248 14.45 11.22 5.80
CA ARG A 248 14.55 11.44 4.35
C ARG A 248 14.44 10.18 3.50
N GLU A 249 14.69 9.02 4.11
CA GLU A 249 14.46 7.71 3.48
C GLU A 249 12.97 7.43 3.25
N VAL A 250 12.08 8.13 3.97
CA VAL A 250 10.61 7.96 3.87
C VAL A 250 9.95 9.22 3.31
N PHE A 251 10.25 10.39 3.88
CA PHE A 251 9.57 11.64 3.53
C PHE A 251 10.46 12.51 2.63
N PRO A 252 10.01 12.82 1.39
CA PRO A 252 10.68 13.81 0.56
C PRO A 252 10.75 15.17 1.26
N ALA A 253 11.88 15.86 1.16
CA ALA A 253 12.12 17.11 1.89
C ALA A 253 11.09 18.20 1.58
N GLY A 254 10.60 18.29 0.34
CA GLY A 254 9.57 19.25 -0.07
C GLY A 254 8.26 19.03 0.66
N LEU A 255 7.75 17.79 0.68
CA LEU A 255 6.52 17.45 1.39
C LEU A 255 6.70 17.62 2.91
N ALA A 256 7.81 17.12 3.45
CA ALA A 256 8.08 17.19 4.88
C ALA A 256 8.20 18.62 5.44
N LYS A 257 8.52 19.61 4.60
CA LYS A 257 8.61 21.03 4.98
C LYS A 257 7.33 21.83 4.68
N ASN A 258 6.33 21.21 4.06
CA ASN A 258 5.06 21.88 3.79
C ASN A 258 4.29 22.09 5.12
N PRO A 259 3.99 23.34 5.50
CA PRO A 259 3.39 23.64 6.81
C PRO A 259 1.95 23.11 6.93
N ASP A 260 1.17 23.13 5.85
CA ASP A 260 -0.20 22.63 5.85
C ASP A 260 -0.23 21.11 6.02
N PHE A 261 0.67 20.40 5.32
CA PHE A 261 0.85 18.96 5.50
C PHE A 261 1.27 18.61 6.93
N GLN A 262 2.28 19.30 7.48
CA GLN A 262 2.71 19.07 8.87
C GLN A 262 1.55 19.26 9.86
N LYS A 263 0.83 20.39 9.73
CA LYS A 263 -0.31 20.72 10.59
C LYS A 263 -1.40 19.65 10.49
N ALA A 264 -1.72 19.20 9.28
CA ALA A 264 -2.73 18.17 9.06
C ALA A 264 -2.32 16.81 9.66
N VAL A 265 -1.07 16.36 9.46
CA VAL A 265 -0.58 15.10 10.05
C VAL A 265 -0.57 15.16 11.58
N ILE A 266 -0.17 16.30 12.17
CA ILE A 266 -0.21 16.51 13.63
C ILE A 266 -1.64 16.41 14.16
N ALA A 267 -2.59 17.08 13.50
CA ALA A 267 -3.99 17.05 13.88
C ALA A 267 -4.58 15.63 13.78
N SER A 268 -4.36 14.94 12.65
CA SER A 268 -4.80 13.55 12.47
C SER A 268 -4.18 12.60 13.49
N TYR A 269 -2.89 12.76 13.82
CA TYR A 269 -2.25 11.95 14.85
C TYR A 269 -2.87 12.20 16.23
N ALA A 270 -3.08 13.46 16.60
CA ALA A 270 -3.70 13.82 17.87
C ALA A 270 -5.12 13.26 17.99
N ASP A 271 -5.89 13.30 16.91
CA ASP A 271 -7.23 12.72 16.88
C ASP A 271 -7.24 11.20 16.98
N LEU A 272 -6.33 10.51 16.28
CA LEU A 272 -6.14 9.08 16.44
C LEU A 272 -5.80 8.70 17.89
N ALA A 273 -4.92 9.48 18.54
CA ALA A 273 -4.54 9.24 19.93
C ALA A 273 -5.69 9.48 20.92
N ARG A 274 -6.61 10.41 20.60
CA ARG A 274 -7.72 10.81 21.49
C ARG A 274 -8.98 9.97 21.29
N ARG A 275 -9.30 9.61 20.04
CA ARG A 275 -10.60 9.04 19.64
C ARG A 275 -10.50 7.62 19.07
N GLY A 276 -9.31 7.17 18.70
CA GLY A 276 -9.09 5.90 18.03
C GLY A 276 -9.35 5.93 16.52
N ALA A 277 -8.79 4.95 15.82
CA ALA A 277 -8.76 4.86 14.37
C ALA A 277 -10.16 4.76 13.76
N ARG A 278 -11.01 3.91 14.32
CA ARG A 278 -12.38 3.71 13.81
C ARG A 278 -13.21 5.00 13.82
N ALA A 279 -13.10 5.80 14.88
CA ALA A 279 -13.83 7.07 14.99
C ALA A 279 -13.35 8.10 13.97
N CYS A 280 -12.03 8.20 13.76
CA CYS A 280 -11.46 9.09 12.75
C CYS A 280 -11.84 8.67 11.33
N VAL A 281 -11.84 7.35 11.07
CA VAL A 281 -12.28 6.77 9.79
C VAL A 281 -13.76 7.07 9.53
N LEU A 282 -14.62 6.94 10.55
CA LEU A 282 -16.04 7.24 10.42
C LEU A 282 -16.29 8.71 10.08
N GLU A 283 -15.61 9.64 10.76
CA GLU A 283 -15.76 11.08 10.49
C GLU A 283 -15.26 11.47 9.10
N TYR A 284 -14.17 10.89 8.63
CA TYR A 284 -13.74 11.10 7.25
C TYR A 284 -14.70 10.44 6.25
N GLY A 285 -15.28 9.29 6.58
CA GLY A 285 -16.18 8.55 5.70
C GLY A 285 -17.56 9.18 5.54
N SER A 286 -18.01 9.98 6.53
CA SER A 286 -19.28 10.71 6.52
C SER A 286 -19.25 11.98 5.68
#